data_AF-A0A1E5IHR8-F1
#
_entry.id   AF-A0A1E5IHR8-F1
#
_cell.length_a   1.000
_cell.length_b   1.000
_cell.length_c   1.000
_cell.angle_alpha   90.00
_cell.angle_beta   90.00
_cell.angle_gamma   90.00
#
_symmetry.space_group_name_H-M   'P 1'
#
loop_
_entity.id
_entity.type
_entity.pdbx_description
1 polymer ?
#
loop_
_entity_poly.entity_id
_entity_poly.type
_entity_poly.pdbx_seq_one_letter_code
_entity_poly.pdbx_strand_id
1 'polypeptide(L)'
;MKEKDQLQLLIEETGCEQAEAEIALSLSGNNIEKAIYTIGLLLKFITVFKIKLIFPKENIYGLIHIAVNMKTHDILRFSMIFSHNPVVCEISANTDWFSFEKAIFSARLGAGAMENYTQKIEENLKLHMQQSIKETSVISKEEISIIIKTFFHPVTAEVEIINEELNLTQFKKLPDYPAKQNEISFAGYDLGFVKLDVKILEDSNGKLAEKIAESDTVLSLITDKRDIAHYLAHLTGGRKNGIMIPFPAMVKKIYSKNNNLEIHLHYAPSITGLAKIKSGIKLKVLETKNHLWWKKDNTPLN
;
A
#
# COMPACT_ATOMS: atom_id res chain seq x y z
N MET A 1 -3.39 -13.44 31.41
CA MET A 1 -4.28 -13.87 30.31
C MET A 1 -3.58 -15.03 29.61
N LYS A 2 -4.25 -16.14 29.31
CA LYS A 2 -3.58 -17.25 28.60
C LYS A 2 -3.32 -16.81 27.16
N GLU A 3 -2.23 -17.26 26.57
CA GLU A 3 -1.80 -16.90 25.20
C GLU A 3 -2.90 -17.14 24.15
N LYS A 4 -3.74 -18.17 24.36
CA LYS A 4 -4.95 -18.45 23.56
C LYS A 4 -6.03 -17.36 23.66
N ASP A 5 -6.23 -16.78 24.84
CA ASP A 5 -7.23 -15.72 25.04
C ASP A 5 -6.80 -14.42 24.35
N GLN A 6 -5.48 -14.16 24.31
CA GLN A 6 -4.90 -13.00 23.61
C GLN A 6 -5.02 -13.13 22.09
N LEU A 7 -4.82 -14.33 21.56
CA LEU A 7 -4.93 -14.64 20.15
C LEU A 7 -6.36 -14.47 19.65
N GLN A 8 -7.33 -15.02 20.39
CA GLN A 8 -8.73 -14.92 20.03
C GLN A 8 -9.22 -13.47 20.05
N LEU A 9 -8.86 -12.70 21.07
CA LEU A 9 -9.18 -11.28 21.13
C LEU A 9 -8.59 -10.50 19.94
N LEU A 10 -7.36 -10.83 19.54
CA LEU A 10 -6.71 -10.16 18.42
C LEU A 10 -7.41 -10.45 17.08
N ILE A 11 -7.84 -11.69 16.87
CA ILE A 11 -8.62 -12.10 15.70
C ILE A 11 -9.97 -11.37 15.67
N GLU A 12 -10.66 -11.30 16.81
CA GLU A 12 -11.96 -10.62 16.93
C GLU A 12 -11.83 -9.11 16.65
N GLU A 13 -10.81 -8.45 17.20
CA GLU A 13 -10.61 -7.00 17.07
C GLU A 13 -10.08 -6.56 15.70
N THR A 14 -9.25 -7.37 15.06
CA THR A 14 -8.60 -7.00 13.79
C THR A 14 -9.21 -7.70 12.58
N GLY A 15 -10.03 -8.72 12.81
CA GLY A 15 -10.55 -9.61 11.80
C GLY A 15 -9.49 -10.50 11.15
N CYS A 16 -8.20 -10.43 11.52
CA CYS A 16 -7.10 -11.14 10.85
C CYS A 16 -7.22 -12.68 10.98
N GLU A 17 -6.60 -13.43 10.07
CA GLU A 17 -6.56 -14.90 10.18
C GLU A 17 -5.71 -15.32 11.36
N GLN A 18 -5.94 -16.54 11.89
CA GLN A 18 -5.20 -17.05 13.03
C GLN A 18 -3.68 -16.99 12.82
N ALA A 19 -3.20 -17.34 11.63
CA ALA A 19 -1.77 -17.26 11.31
C ALA A 19 -1.24 -15.80 11.35
N GLU A 20 -2.04 -14.83 10.90
CA GLU A 20 -1.68 -13.41 10.93
C GLU A 20 -1.65 -12.88 12.38
N ALA A 21 -2.60 -13.31 13.21
CA ALA A 21 -2.70 -12.98 14.63
C ALA A 21 -1.54 -13.57 15.44
N GLU A 22 -1.19 -14.83 15.19
CA GLU A 22 -0.04 -15.52 15.82
C GLU A 22 1.27 -14.81 15.48
N ILE A 23 1.44 -14.43 14.21
CA ILE A 23 2.60 -13.66 13.76
C ILE A 23 2.65 -12.29 14.45
N ALA A 24 1.54 -11.56 14.48
CA ALA A 24 1.50 -10.23 15.08
C ALA A 24 1.78 -10.24 16.59
N LEU A 25 1.29 -11.25 17.32
CA LEU A 25 1.60 -11.44 18.74
C LEU A 25 3.06 -11.80 18.97
N SER A 26 3.61 -12.73 18.18
CA SER A 26 5.02 -13.12 18.24
C SER A 26 5.94 -11.93 17.99
N LEU A 27 5.63 -11.11 16.98
CA LEU A 27 6.37 -9.89 16.64
C LEU A 27 6.24 -8.78 17.69
N SER A 28 5.17 -8.80 18.47
CA SER A 28 4.87 -7.79 19.48
C SER A 28 5.31 -8.18 20.89
N GLY A 29 5.97 -9.33 21.05
CA GLY A 29 6.38 -9.87 22.35
C GLY A 29 5.17 -10.17 23.25
N ASN A 30 4.10 -10.73 22.67
CA ASN A 30 2.82 -11.01 23.33
C ASN A 30 2.09 -9.77 23.90
N ASN A 31 2.42 -8.57 23.40
CA ASN A 31 1.68 -7.35 23.67
C ASN A 31 0.57 -7.16 22.61
N ILE A 32 -0.69 -7.25 23.05
CA ILE A 32 -1.87 -7.17 22.17
C ILE A 32 -1.99 -5.81 21.48
N GLU A 33 -1.80 -4.70 22.20
CA GLU A 33 -1.94 -3.36 21.60
C GLU A 33 -0.92 -3.14 20.48
N LYS A 34 0.32 -3.59 20.68
CA LYS A 34 1.36 -3.58 19.65
C LYS A 34 1.04 -4.53 18.50
N ALA A 35 0.40 -5.68 18.78
CA ALA A 35 -0.01 -6.64 17.75
C ALA A 35 -1.14 -6.08 16.88
N ILE A 36 -2.14 -5.44 17.49
CA ILE A 36 -3.22 -4.72 16.80
C ILE A 36 -2.63 -3.64 15.89
N TYR A 37 -1.69 -2.85 16.41
CA TYR A 37 -1.02 -1.80 15.64
C TYR A 37 -0.20 -2.38 14.47
N THR A 38 0.51 -3.48 14.71
CA THR A 38 1.32 -4.17 13.68
C THR A 38 0.45 -4.73 12.56
N ILE A 39 -0.68 -5.38 12.89
CA ILE A 39 -1.67 -5.85 11.92
C ILE A 39 -2.23 -4.68 11.11
N GLY A 40 -2.63 -3.60 11.79
CA GLY A 40 -3.16 -2.40 11.15
C GLY A 40 -2.18 -1.66 10.25
N LEU A 41 -0.88 -1.99 10.30
CA LEU A 41 0.14 -1.48 9.40
C LEU A 41 0.45 -2.43 8.24
N LEU A 42 0.47 -3.74 8.50
CA LEU A 42 0.92 -4.73 7.54
C LEU A 42 -0.18 -5.13 6.54
N LEU A 43 -1.43 -5.13 6.98
CA LEU A 43 -2.53 -5.68 6.18
C LEU A 43 -3.31 -4.56 5.51
N LYS A 44 -3.34 -4.62 4.17
CA LYS A 44 -4.11 -3.71 3.32
C LYS A 44 -5.53 -4.25 3.14
N PHE A 45 -6.33 -4.12 4.18
CA PHE A 45 -7.71 -4.58 4.15
C PHE A 45 -8.69 -3.54 3.61
N ILE A 46 -8.26 -2.31 3.36
CA ILE A 46 -9.18 -1.24 2.97
C ILE A 46 -8.87 -0.83 1.54
N THR A 47 -9.85 -0.93 0.66
CA THR A 47 -9.73 -0.39 -0.70
C THR A 47 -10.66 0.80 -0.82
N VAL A 48 -10.10 1.94 -1.24
CA VAL A 48 -10.87 3.13 -1.57
C VAL A 48 -11.04 3.21 -3.08
N PHE A 49 -12.27 3.34 -3.53
CA PHE A 49 -12.64 3.61 -4.91
C PHE A 49 -13.00 5.09 -5.07
N LYS A 50 -12.27 5.78 -5.95
CA LYS A 50 -12.50 7.17 -6.37
C LYS A 50 -13.05 7.11 -7.78
N ILE A 51 -14.30 7.54 -7.93
CA ILE A 51 -15.08 7.36 -9.15
C ILE A 51 -15.48 8.74 -9.68
N LYS A 52 -15.27 8.96 -10.97
CA LYS A 52 -15.86 10.07 -11.71
C LYS A 52 -16.97 9.55 -12.61
N LEU A 53 -18.07 10.30 -12.64
CA LEU A 53 -19.21 10.03 -13.49
C LEU A 53 -19.52 11.26 -14.32
N ILE A 54 -19.71 11.05 -15.62
CA ILE A 54 -20.24 12.08 -16.52
C ILE A 54 -21.47 11.51 -17.20
N PHE A 55 -22.57 12.24 -17.15
CA PHE A 55 -23.79 11.99 -17.90
C PHE A 55 -23.90 13.05 -19.00
N PRO A 56 -23.40 12.77 -20.22
CA PRO A 56 -23.22 13.80 -21.25
C PRO A 56 -24.53 14.38 -21.77
N LYS A 57 -25.62 13.59 -21.78
CA LYS A 57 -26.92 14.04 -22.30
C LYS A 57 -27.61 15.00 -21.34
N GLU A 58 -27.42 14.77 -20.04
CA GLU A 58 -28.07 15.50 -18.95
C GLU A 58 -27.21 16.67 -18.43
N ASN A 59 -25.95 16.79 -18.88
CA ASN A 59 -24.95 17.71 -18.35
C ASN A 59 -24.82 17.59 -16.82
N ILE A 60 -24.71 16.35 -16.34
CA ILE A 60 -24.52 16.05 -14.92
C ILE A 60 -23.12 15.45 -14.73
N TYR A 61 -22.39 16.00 -13.77
CA TYR A 61 -21.02 15.65 -13.41
C TYR A 61 -21.01 15.17 -11.98
N GLY A 62 -20.37 14.03 -11.73
CA GLY A 62 -20.39 13.35 -10.44
C GLY A 62 -19.06 12.85 -9.96
N LEU A 63 -18.87 12.89 -8.63
CA LEU A 63 -17.79 12.19 -7.95
C LEU A 63 -18.39 11.26 -6.90
N ILE A 64 -17.82 10.06 -6.76
CA ILE A 64 -18.19 9.10 -5.73
C ILE A 64 -16.92 8.57 -5.08
N HIS A 65 -16.93 8.51 -3.75
CA HIS A 65 -15.89 7.93 -2.92
C HIS A 65 -16.50 6.78 -2.11
N ILE A 66 -15.87 5.61 -2.20
CA ILE A 66 -16.31 4.40 -1.50
C ILE A 66 -15.11 3.75 -0.84
N ALA A 67 -15.08 3.67 0.48
CA ALA A 67 -14.07 2.91 1.22
C ALA A 67 -14.67 1.58 1.69
N VAL A 68 -14.08 0.48 1.28
CA VAL A 68 -14.56 -0.87 1.58
C VAL A 68 -13.52 -1.63 2.38
N ASN A 69 -13.96 -2.28 3.46
CA ASN A 69 -13.17 -3.32 4.11
C ASN A 69 -13.27 -4.59 3.28
N MET A 70 -12.20 -4.94 2.57
CA MET A 70 -12.10 -6.11 1.71
C MET A 70 -12.23 -7.43 2.46
N LYS A 71 -12.09 -7.42 3.80
CA LYS A 71 -12.22 -8.62 4.62
C LYS A 71 -13.63 -8.86 5.13
N THR A 72 -14.27 -7.80 5.65
CA THR A 72 -15.64 -7.90 6.19
C THR A 72 -16.71 -7.58 5.15
N HIS A 73 -16.31 -7.08 3.98
CA HIS A 73 -17.18 -6.55 2.93
C HIS A 73 -18.05 -5.36 3.40
N ASP A 74 -17.63 -4.68 4.47
CA ASP A 74 -18.33 -3.51 4.98
C ASP A 74 -17.89 -2.23 4.27
N ILE A 75 -18.86 -1.38 3.94
CA ILE A 75 -18.60 -0.01 3.48
C ILE A 75 -18.30 0.86 4.69
N LEU A 76 -17.04 1.28 4.84
CA LEU A 76 -16.54 2.11 5.94
C LEU A 76 -16.87 3.59 5.75
N ARG A 77 -16.77 4.08 4.50
CA ARG A 77 -17.12 5.45 4.11
C ARG A 77 -17.78 5.46 2.75
N PHE A 78 -18.74 6.35 2.59
CA PHE A 78 -19.44 6.58 1.35
C PHE A 78 -19.73 8.07 1.26
N SER A 79 -19.30 8.72 0.18
CA SER A 79 -19.60 10.13 -0.06
C SER A 79 -19.68 10.39 -1.56
N MET A 80 -20.56 11.31 -1.95
CA MET A 80 -20.72 11.66 -3.35
C MET A 80 -21.24 13.06 -3.60
N ILE A 81 -21.15 13.53 -4.83
CA ILE A 81 -21.72 14.79 -5.29
C ILE A 81 -22.14 14.64 -6.75
N PHE A 82 -23.32 15.17 -7.10
CA PHE A 82 -23.68 15.51 -8.47
C PHE A 82 -23.82 17.01 -8.63
N SER A 83 -23.41 17.51 -9.79
CA SER A 83 -23.41 18.93 -10.10
C SER A 83 -23.64 19.15 -11.59
N HIS A 84 -24.24 20.29 -11.94
CA HIS A 84 -24.24 20.81 -13.30
C HIS A 84 -22.95 21.55 -13.66
N ASN A 85 -22.05 21.74 -12.70
CA ASN A 85 -20.77 22.40 -12.91
C ASN A 85 -19.69 21.39 -13.33
N PRO A 86 -19.15 21.46 -14.57
CA PRO A 86 -18.14 20.52 -15.07
C PRO A 86 -16.83 20.55 -14.28
N VAL A 87 -16.53 21.65 -13.57
CA VAL A 87 -15.32 21.80 -12.73
C VAL A 87 -15.22 20.69 -11.68
N VAL A 88 -16.35 20.10 -11.27
CA VAL A 88 -16.37 18.95 -10.35
C VAL A 88 -15.57 17.76 -10.90
N CYS A 89 -15.58 17.51 -12.22
CA CYS A 89 -14.82 16.42 -12.82
C CYS A 89 -13.34 16.75 -13.09
N GLU A 90 -12.92 18.02 -12.96
CA GLU A 90 -11.52 18.43 -13.05
C GLU A 90 -10.71 17.97 -11.83
N ILE A 91 -11.37 17.70 -10.69
CA ILE A 91 -10.73 17.12 -9.50
C ILE A 91 -10.07 15.80 -9.88
N SER A 92 -8.76 15.68 -9.71
CA SER A 92 -8.02 14.47 -10.10
C SER A 92 -8.38 13.28 -9.20
N ALA A 93 -8.71 12.13 -9.78
CA ALA A 93 -8.92 10.89 -9.03
C ALA A 93 -7.58 10.29 -8.53
N ASN A 94 -6.43 10.82 -8.97
CA ASN A 94 -5.11 10.38 -8.53
C ASN A 94 -4.65 11.01 -7.21
N THR A 95 -5.38 11.99 -6.66
CA THR A 95 -5.06 12.52 -5.31
C THR A 95 -5.30 11.45 -4.25
N ASP A 96 -4.72 11.62 -3.06
CA ASP A 96 -5.00 10.73 -1.93
C ASP A 96 -6.50 10.70 -1.60
N TRP A 97 -6.95 9.59 -1.02
CA TRP A 97 -8.35 9.34 -0.70
C TRP A 97 -9.00 10.45 0.13
N PHE A 98 -8.28 11.01 1.11
CA PHE A 98 -8.82 12.00 2.03
C PHE A 98 -9.02 13.34 1.31
N SER A 99 -8.03 13.77 0.54
CA SER A 99 -8.15 14.98 -0.30
C SER A 99 -9.28 14.87 -1.30
N PHE A 100 -9.47 13.69 -1.90
CA PHE A 100 -10.58 13.44 -2.82
C PHE A 100 -11.94 13.55 -2.10
N GLU A 101 -12.10 12.92 -0.93
CA GLU A 101 -13.31 13.02 -0.12
C GLU A 101 -13.58 14.47 0.34
N LYS A 102 -12.55 15.20 0.77
CA LYS A 102 -12.67 16.62 1.12
C LYS A 102 -13.10 17.48 -0.08
N ALA A 103 -12.62 17.15 -1.28
CA ALA A 103 -13.03 17.83 -2.50
C ALA A 103 -14.52 17.59 -2.81
N ILE A 104 -15.04 16.38 -2.57
CA ILE A 104 -16.49 16.10 -2.65
C ILE A 104 -17.28 17.00 -1.69
N PHE A 105 -16.87 17.07 -0.42
CA PHE A 105 -17.56 17.92 0.56
C PHE A 105 -17.48 19.41 0.21
N SER A 106 -16.35 19.86 -0.33
CA SER A 106 -16.20 21.24 -0.79
C SER A 106 -17.09 21.53 -2.01
N ALA A 107 -17.18 20.58 -2.94
CA ALA A 107 -18.03 20.69 -4.13
C ALA A 107 -19.53 20.72 -3.80
N ARG A 108 -19.97 20.08 -2.71
CA ARG A 108 -21.35 20.17 -2.19
C ARG A 108 -21.78 21.60 -1.85
N LEU A 109 -20.83 22.46 -1.48
CA LEU A 109 -21.08 23.86 -1.16
C LEU A 109 -20.96 24.80 -2.38
N GLY A 110 -20.54 24.25 -3.52
CA GLY A 110 -20.27 25.02 -4.74
C GLY A 110 -21.53 25.30 -5.56
N ALA A 111 -21.44 26.32 -6.43
CA ALA A 111 -22.50 26.60 -7.39
C ALA A 111 -22.69 25.42 -8.36
N GLY A 112 -23.96 25.08 -8.62
CA GLY A 112 -24.35 23.96 -9.49
C GLY A 112 -24.50 22.62 -8.78
N ALA A 113 -24.17 22.53 -7.49
CA ALA A 113 -24.39 21.34 -6.67
C ALA A 113 -25.88 20.96 -6.62
N MET A 114 -26.18 19.67 -6.83
CA MET A 114 -27.54 19.14 -6.86
C MET A 114 -27.83 18.38 -5.57
N GLU A 115 -28.01 19.09 -4.44
CA GLU A 115 -28.08 18.49 -3.09
C GLU A 115 -29.16 17.41 -2.95
N ASN A 116 -30.43 17.75 -3.23
CA ASN A 116 -31.56 16.81 -3.11
C ASN A 116 -31.40 15.59 -4.03
N TYR A 117 -30.87 15.80 -5.24
CA TYR A 117 -30.60 14.73 -6.19
C TYR A 117 -29.46 13.83 -5.68
N THR A 118 -28.38 14.44 -5.20
CA THR A 118 -27.21 13.75 -4.62
C THR A 118 -27.64 12.89 -3.44
N GLN A 119 -28.36 13.45 -2.47
CA GLN A 119 -28.79 12.72 -1.27
C GLN A 119 -29.66 11.52 -1.64
N LYS A 120 -30.64 11.71 -2.53
CA LYS A 120 -31.52 10.62 -2.96
C LYS A 120 -30.75 9.50 -3.66
N ILE A 121 -29.78 9.83 -4.52
CA ILE A 121 -28.96 8.81 -5.17
C ILE A 121 -28.00 8.15 -4.17
N GLU A 122 -27.41 8.93 -3.25
CA GLU A 122 -26.46 8.44 -2.24
C GLU A 122 -27.06 7.34 -1.37
N GLU A 123 -28.27 7.55 -0.85
CA GLU A 123 -28.96 6.56 -0.01
C GLU A 123 -29.24 5.26 -0.78
N ASN A 124 -29.75 5.37 -2.01
CA ASN A 124 -30.09 4.22 -2.85
C ASN A 124 -28.83 3.46 -3.33
N LEU A 125 -27.81 4.19 -3.77
CA LEU A 125 -26.59 3.60 -4.29
C LEU A 125 -25.79 2.94 -3.16
N LYS A 126 -25.75 3.53 -1.97
CA LYS A 126 -25.09 2.91 -0.81
C LYS A 126 -25.73 1.56 -0.46
N LEU A 127 -27.07 1.48 -0.44
CA LEU A 127 -27.80 0.23 -0.20
C LEU A 127 -27.52 -0.81 -1.28
N HIS A 128 -27.60 -0.41 -2.56
CA HIS A 128 -27.31 -1.29 -3.68
C HIS A 128 -25.88 -1.83 -3.63
N MET A 129 -24.90 -0.96 -3.40
CA MET A 129 -23.49 -1.33 -3.23
C MET A 129 -23.29 -2.31 -2.08
N GLN A 130 -23.92 -2.08 -0.92
CA GLN A 130 -23.82 -2.99 0.23
C GLN A 130 -24.36 -4.39 -0.08
N GLN A 131 -25.42 -4.49 -0.88
CA GLN A 131 -25.98 -5.78 -1.31
C GLN A 131 -25.05 -6.46 -2.32
N SER A 132 -24.68 -5.78 -3.38
CA SER A 132 -23.84 -6.33 -4.45
C SER A 132 -22.45 -6.75 -3.96
N ILE A 133 -21.83 -5.97 -3.06
CA ILE A 133 -20.53 -6.29 -2.47
C ILE A 133 -20.60 -7.59 -1.65
N LYS A 134 -21.69 -7.81 -0.90
CA LYS A 134 -21.86 -9.03 -0.08
C LYS A 134 -22.06 -10.29 -0.92
N GLU A 135 -22.64 -10.15 -2.10
CA GLU A 135 -22.89 -11.25 -3.05
C GLU A 135 -21.65 -11.57 -3.91
N THR A 136 -20.66 -10.68 -3.90
CA THR A 136 -19.44 -10.78 -4.70
C THR A 136 -18.32 -11.49 -3.94
N SER A 137 -17.56 -12.34 -4.64
CA SER A 137 -16.39 -13.03 -4.06
C SER A 137 -15.10 -12.23 -4.12
N VAL A 138 -14.95 -11.31 -5.08
CA VAL A 138 -13.77 -10.45 -5.26
C VAL A 138 -14.21 -9.04 -5.66
N ILE A 139 -13.86 -8.04 -4.84
CA ILE A 139 -14.23 -6.64 -5.09
C ILE A 139 -13.12 -5.97 -5.92
N SER A 140 -13.19 -6.06 -7.24
CA SER A 140 -12.25 -5.40 -8.15
C SER A 140 -12.78 -4.05 -8.67
N LYS A 141 -11.91 -3.27 -9.30
CA LYS A 141 -12.28 -2.04 -10.01
C LYS A 141 -13.35 -2.31 -11.09
N GLU A 142 -13.21 -3.42 -11.79
CA GLU A 142 -14.12 -3.85 -12.86
C GLU A 142 -15.49 -4.16 -12.28
N GLU A 143 -15.55 -4.83 -11.14
CA GLU A 143 -16.80 -5.17 -10.46
C GLU A 143 -17.53 -3.92 -9.98
N ILE A 144 -16.82 -2.98 -9.35
CA ILE A 144 -17.40 -1.68 -8.98
C ILE A 144 -17.91 -0.94 -10.23
N SER A 145 -17.20 -1.00 -11.36
CA SER A 145 -17.69 -0.41 -12.61
C SER A 145 -18.99 -1.05 -13.09
N ILE A 146 -19.16 -2.37 -12.94
CA ILE A 146 -20.37 -3.09 -13.34
C ILE A 146 -21.53 -2.68 -12.44
N ILE A 147 -21.33 -2.66 -11.12
CA ILE A 147 -22.36 -2.28 -10.15
C ILE A 147 -22.85 -0.85 -10.42
N ILE A 148 -21.93 0.10 -10.61
CA ILE A 148 -22.26 1.50 -10.90
C ILE A 148 -23.03 1.63 -12.22
N LYS A 149 -22.56 1.00 -13.30
CA LYS A 149 -23.25 1.05 -14.60
C LYS A 149 -24.64 0.41 -14.55
N THR A 150 -24.79 -0.67 -13.77
CA THR A 150 -26.07 -1.35 -13.57
C THR A 150 -27.05 -0.45 -12.82
N PHE A 151 -26.60 0.22 -11.75
CA PHE A 151 -27.43 1.13 -10.97
C PHE A 151 -27.97 2.30 -11.80
N PHE A 152 -27.17 2.86 -12.70
CA PHE A 152 -27.58 4.01 -13.53
C PHE A 152 -28.26 3.63 -14.85
N HIS A 153 -28.42 2.34 -15.17
CA HIS A 153 -29.12 1.91 -16.39
C HIS A 153 -30.59 2.40 -16.38
N PRO A 154 -31.13 2.94 -17.49
CA PRO A 154 -30.59 2.97 -18.86
C PRO A 154 -29.74 4.20 -19.23
N VAL A 155 -29.39 5.05 -18.27
CA VAL A 155 -28.62 6.28 -18.53
C VAL A 155 -27.20 5.93 -18.96
N THR A 156 -26.74 6.55 -20.05
CA THR A 156 -25.36 6.36 -20.53
C THR A 156 -24.40 7.22 -19.71
N ALA A 157 -23.56 6.57 -18.91
CA ALA A 157 -22.56 7.23 -18.07
C ALA A 157 -21.14 6.90 -18.53
N GLU A 158 -20.30 7.93 -18.64
CA GLU A 158 -18.85 7.75 -18.72
C GLU A 158 -18.32 7.61 -17.30
N VAL A 159 -17.54 6.55 -17.05
CA VAL A 159 -17.08 6.18 -15.70
C VAL A 159 -15.56 6.03 -15.69
N GLU A 160 -14.89 6.82 -14.85
CA GLU A 160 -13.48 6.66 -14.52
C GLU A 160 -13.37 6.17 -13.07
N ILE A 161 -12.61 5.11 -12.82
CA ILE A 161 -12.41 4.57 -11.46
C ILE A 161 -10.92 4.43 -11.19
N ILE A 162 -10.48 4.91 -10.03
CA ILE A 162 -9.15 4.68 -9.48
C ILE A 162 -9.31 4.08 -8.09
N ASN A 163 -8.62 2.97 -7.83
CA ASN A 163 -8.59 2.34 -6.52
C ASN A 163 -7.26 2.62 -5.81
N GLU A 164 -7.34 2.74 -4.49
CA GLU A 164 -6.21 2.96 -3.60
C GLU A 164 -6.30 1.95 -2.45
N GLU A 165 -5.28 1.11 -2.29
CA GLU A 165 -5.22 0.11 -1.22
C GLU A 165 -4.52 0.66 0.01
N LEU A 166 -5.19 0.59 1.15
CA LEU A 166 -4.80 1.20 2.41
C LEU A 166 -4.78 0.16 3.53
N ASN A 167 -3.84 0.34 4.44
CA ASN A 167 -3.92 -0.27 5.76
C ASN A 167 -4.78 0.58 6.71
N LEU A 168 -5.12 0.03 7.88
CA LEU A 168 -5.99 0.69 8.86
C LEU A 168 -5.41 2.02 9.35
N THR A 169 -4.08 2.11 9.44
CA THR A 169 -3.39 3.31 9.92
C THR A 169 -3.45 4.44 8.88
N GLN A 170 -3.30 4.12 7.60
CA GLN A 170 -3.42 5.08 6.50
C GLN A 170 -4.87 5.58 6.35
N PHE A 171 -5.85 4.72 6.59
CA PHE A 171 -7.26 5.09 6.56
C PHE A 171 -7.71 5.95 7.75
N LYS A 172 -7.12 5.75 8.94
CA LYS A 172 -7.50 6.49 10.17
C LYS A 172 -6.83 7.86 10.32
N LYS A 173 -5.79 8.19 9.54
CA LYS A 173 -5.05 9.45 9.70
C LYS A 173 -5.75 10.62 8.99
N LEU A 174 -5.95 11.73 9.72
CA LEU A 174 -6.34 13.05 9.18
C LEU A 174 -5.08 13.83 8.72
N PRO A 175 -5.20 14.75 7.73
CA PRO A 175 -4.07 15.20 6.90
C PRO A 175 -3.32 16.44 7.42
N ASP A 176 -3.29 16.72 8.73
CA ASP A 176 -2.36 17.74 9.25
C ASP A 176 -0.91 17.22 9.29
N TYR A 177 -0.56 16.38 8.32
CA TYR A 177 0.81 16.11 7.95
C TYR A 177 1.16 17.07 6.82
N PRO A 178 2.17 17.95 6.99
CA PRO A 178 2.64 18.73 5.86
C PRO A 178 2.99 17.77 4.74
N ALA A 179 2.59 18.12 3.51
CA ALA A 179 2.97 17.47 2.27
C ALA A 179 4.50 17.58 2.06
N LYS A 180 5.28 17.02 2.97
CA LYS A 180 6.57 16.46 2.60
C LYS A 180 6.21 15.24 1.80
N GLN A 181 6.61 15.27 0.54
CA GLN A 181 6.92 14.08 -0.24
C GLN A 181 7.20 12.93 0.72
N ASN A 182 6.51 11.81 0.56
CA ASN A 182 7.06 10.54 1.01
C ASN A 182 8.31 10.21 0.15
N GLU A 183 9.28 11.12 0.05
CA GLU A 183 10.62 10.75 0.44
C GLU A 183 10.51 10.42 1.94
N ILE A 184 10.14 9.17 2.22
CA ILE A 184 10.41 8.58 3.51
C ILE A 184 11.91 8.79 3.68
N SER A 185 12.31 9.78 4.47
CA SER A 185 13.72 10.03 4.75
C SER A 185 14.24 8.74 5.37
N PHE A 186 15.02 8.00 4.59
CA PHE A 186 15.60 6.70 4.93
C PHE A 186 16.51 6.76 6.16
N ALA A 187 16.86 7.97 6.59
CA ALA A 187 17.56 8.27 7.83
C ALA A 187 16.54 8.54 8.96
N GLY A 188 16.21 7.52 9.74
CA GLY A 188 15.50 7.75 11.00
C GLY A 188 14.77 6.56 11.60
N TYR A 189 14.41 5.56 10.80
CA TYR A 189 13.84 4.33 11.37
C TYR A 189 14.97 3.40 11.79
N ASP A 190 15.10 3.25 13.11
CA ASP A 190 15.82 2.17 13.75
C ASP A 190 15.48 0.84 13.08
N LEU A 191 16.48 -0.03 13.03
CA LEU A 191 16.48 -1.39 12.45
C LEU A 191 15.08 -2.01 12.48
N GLY A 192 14.53 -2.38 11.32
CA GLY A 192 13.15 -2.88 11.22
C GLY A 192 12.90 -4.03 12.20
N PHE A 193 11.70 -4.06 12.79
CA PHE A 193 11.30 -5.02 13.83
C PHE A 193 11.45 -6.49 13.40
N VAL A 194 11.32 -6.79 12.10
CA VAL A 194 11.53 -8.13 11.56
C VAL A 194 12.90 -8.23 10.89
N LYS A 195 13.78 -9.06 11.46
CA LYS A 195 15.09 -9.40 10.89
C LYS A 195 15.02 -10.77 10.25
N LEU A 196 15.25 -10.84 8.95
CA LEU A 196 15.28 -12.08 8.17
C LEU A 196 16.73 -12.49 7.88
N ASP A 197 17.04 -13.78 8.00
CA ASP A 197 18.32 -14.31 7.54
C ASP A 197 18.32 -14.39 6.00
N VAL A 198 19.24 -13.68 5.37
CA VAL A 198 19.31 -13.60 3.90
C VAL A 198 20.72 -13.81 3.39
N LYS A 199 20.82 -14.30 2.16
CA LYS A 199 22.08 -14.44 1.43
C LYS A 199 22.08 -13.49 0.24
N ILE A 200 23.10 -12.66 0.11
CA ILE A 200 23.36 -11.90 -1.12
C ILE A 200 24.02 -12.84 -2.13
N LEU A 201 23.56 -12.80 -3.38
CA LEU A 201 24.10 -13.66 -4.42
C LEU A 201 25.50 -13.20 -4.81
N GLU A 202 26.38 -14.16 -5.03
CA GLU A 202 27.76 -13.92 -5.47
C GLU A 202 27.80 -13.82 -6.99
N ASP A 203 28.67 -12.96 -7.51
CA ASP A 203 28.87 -12.79 -8.95
C ASP A 203 30.33 -12.43 -9.21
N SER A 204 31.02 -13.16 -10.08
CA SER A 204 32.43 -12.92 -10.44
C SER A 204 32.65 -11.56 -11.12
N ASN A 205 31.61 -11.02 -11.76
CA ASN A 205 31.56 -9.68 -12.34
C ASN A 205 30.95 -8.65 -11.38
N GLY A 206 30.56 -9.06 -10.18
CA GLY A 206 29.95 -8.23 -9.16
C GLY A 206 30.91 -7.28 -8.45
N LYS A 207 30.35 -6.51 -7.52
CA LYS A 207 31.09 -5.56 -6.69
C LYS A 207 31.71 -6.28 -5.49
N LEU A 208 32.96 -5.99 -5.17
CA LEU A 208 33.60 -6.50 -3.95
C LEU A 208 32.76 -6.11 -2.72
N ALA A 209 32.59 -7.04 -1.78
CA ALA A 209 31.78 -6.83 -0.59
C ALA A 209 32.24 -5.59 0.20
N GLU A 210 33.55 -5.31 0.26
CA GLU A 210 34.08 -4.11 0.94
C GLU A 210 33.75 -2.79 0.22
N LYS A 211 33.38 -2.86 -1.06
CA LYS A 211 33.04 -1.68 -1.87
C LYS A 211 31.54 -1.42 -1.91
N ILE A 212 30.71 -2.30 -1.35
CA ILE A 212 29.26 -2.07 -1.27
C ILE A 212 29.01 -0.81 -0.44
N ALA A 213 28.10 0.03 -0.93
CA ALA A 213 27.69 1.26 -0.27
C ALA A 213 26.21 1.19 0.13
N GLU A 214 25.82 2.03 1.08
CA GLU A 214 24.41 2.28 1.34
C GLU A 214 23.72 2.78 0.05
N SER A 215 22.46 2.40 -0.14
CA SER A 215 21.66 2.61 -1.36
C SER A 215 22.04 1.75 -2.58
N ASP A 216 23.10 0.94 -2.53
CA ASP A 216 23.33 -0.07 -3.57
C ASP A 216 22.16 -1.07 -3.59
N THR A 217 21.73 -1.50 -4.78
CA THR A 217 20.74 -2.57 -4.91
C THR A 217 21.45 -3.87 -5.18
N VAL A 218 21.26 -4.86 -4.32
CA VAL A 218 21.85 -6.19 -4.43
C VAL A 218 20.79 -7.23 -4.74
N LEU A 219 21.18 -8.31 -5.42
CA LEU A 219 20.30 -9.46 -5.56
C LEU A 219 20.44 -10.36 -4.34
N SER A 220 19.35 -10.61 -3.63
CA SER A 220 19.34 -11.33 -2.35
C SER A 220 18.29 -12.43 -2.33
N LEU A 221 18.56 -13.48 -1.56
CA LEU A 221 17.68 -14.62 -1.35
C LEU A 221 17.37 -14.73 0.15
N ILE A 222 16.09 -14.80 0.50
CA ILE A 222 15.67 -15.09 1.87
C ILE A 222 15.97 -16.57 2.16
N THR A 223 16.87 -16.81 3.12
CA THR A 223 17.31 -18.16 3.53
C THR A 223 16.70 -18.61 4.86
N ASP A 224 16.01 -17.69 5.51
CA ASP A 224 15.29 -17.90 6.75
C ASP A 224 14.17 -18.93 6.58
N LYS A 225 14.17 -19.95 7.44
CA LYS A 225 13.27 -21.10 7.37
C LYS A 225 11.99 -20.92 8.19
N ARG A 226 11.87 -19.82 8.94
CA ARG A 226 10.67 -19.55 9.73
C ARG A 226 9.50 -19.29 8.79
N ASP A 227 8.29 -19.72 9.15
CA ASP A 227 7.11 -19.53 8.30
C ASP A 227 6.85 -18.06 7.96
N ILE A 228 7.19 -17.15 8.88
CA ILE A 228 7.17 -15.70 8.64
C ILE A 228 8.05 -15.28 7.46
N ALA A 229 9.21 -15.89 7.28
CA ALA A 229 10.08 -15.58 6.14
C ALA A 229 9.44 -16.02 4.83
N HIS A 230 8.80 -17.20 4.81
CA HIS A 230 8.07 -17.73 3.66
C HIS A 230 6.85 -16.89 3.29
N TYR A 231 6.14 -16.36 4.28
CA TYR A 231 5.02 -15.44 4.08
C TYR A 231 5.50 -14.08 3.56
N LEU A 232 6.48 -13.46 4.22
CA LEU A 232 7.02 -12.16 3.81
C LEU A 232 7.69 -12.23 2.43
N ALA A 233 8.36 -13.32 2.10
CA ALA A 233 8.90 -13.55 0.76
C ALA A 233 7.78 -13.62 -0.30
N HIS A 234 6.63 -14.21 0.02
CA HIS A 234 5.49 -14.21 -0.90
C HIS A 234 4.96 -12.80 -1.18
N LEU A 235 4.77 -12.00 -0.13
CA LEU A 235 4.28 -10.62 -0.24
C LEU A 235 5.27 -9.68 -0.93
N THR A 236 6.58 -9.87 -0.71
CA THR A 236 7.65 -9.01 -1.24
C THR A 236 8.17 -9.44 -2.62
N GLY A 237 7.58 -10.48 -3.21
CA GLY A 237 8.00 -11.02 -4.51
C GLY A 237 9.25 -11.92 -4.47
N GLY A 238 9.76 -12.22 -3.27
CA GLY A 238 10.85 -13.18 -3.03
C GLY A 238 10.42 -14.66 -3.00
N ARG A 239 9.17 -14.99 -3.34
CA ARG A 239 8.67 -16.37 -3.42
C ARG A 239 7.69 -16.54 -4.57
N LYS A 240 7.91 -17.55 -5.41
CA LYS A 240 7.04 -17.91 -6.55
C LYS A 240 6.78 -19.42 -6.54
N ASN A 241 5.51 -19.83 -6.65
CA ASN A 241 5.08 -21.23 -6.64
C ASN A 241 5.64 -22.03 -5.45
N GLY A 242 5.65 -21.42 -4.26
CA GLY A 242 6.16 -22.04 -3.04
C GLY A 242 7.69 -22.01 -2.87
N ILE A 243 8.45 -21.65 -3.90
CA ILE A 243 9.92 -21.65 -3.91
C ILE A 243 10.45 -20.23 -3.66
N MET A 244 11.43 -20.10 -2.76
CA MET A 244 12.13 -18.84 -2.54
C MET A 244 12.96 -18.49 -3.76
N ILE A 245 12.80 -17.27 -4.28
CA ILE A 245 13.53 -16.78 -5.45
C ILE A 245 14.38 -15.56 -5.08
N PRO A 246 15.57 -15.40 -5.67
CA PRO A 246 16.34 -14.19 -5.50
C PRO A 246 15.60 -12.97 -6.02
N PHE A 247 15.67 -11.86 -5.29
CA PHE A 247 15.07 -10.60 -5.70
C PHE A 247 15.86 -9.37 -5.22
N PRO A 248 15.67 -8.21 -5.88
CA PRO A 248 16.39 -6.99 -5.57
C PRO A 248 16.09 -6.48 -4.15
N ALA A 249 17.12 -6.07 -3.42
CA ALA A 249 16.99 -5.42 -2.12
C ALA A 249 18.04 -4.32 -1.97
N MET A 250 17.66 -3.22 -1.31
CA MET A 250 18.54 -2.07 -1.13
C MET A 250 19.39 -2.23 0.12
N VAL A 251 20.67 -1.87 0.05
CA VAL A 251 21.56 -1.84 1.22
C VAL A 251 21.22 -0.62 2.08
N LYS A 252 20.81 -0.87 3.32
CA LYS A 252 20.44 0.18 4.28
C LYS A 252 21.60 0.59 5.18
N LYS A 253 22.33 -0.38 5.73
CA LYS A 253 23.48 -0.17 6.61
C LYS A 253 24.49 -1.29 6.45
N ILE A 254 25.75 -0.98 6.70
CA ILE A 254 26.86 -1.94 6.66
C ILE A 254 27.65 -1.82 7.95
N TYR A 255 27.84 -2.94 8.64
CA TYR A 255 28.68 -3.04 9.81
C TYR A 255 29.88 -3.93 9.51
N SER A 256 31.10 -3.45 9.74
CA SER A 256 32.32 -4.26 9.61
C SER A 256 32.77 -4.74 10.98
N LYS A 257 32.93 -6.06 11.14
CA LYS A 257 33.42 -6.66 12.38
C LYS A 257 34.27 -7.90 12.09
N ASN A 258 35.52 -7.90 12.55
CA ASN A 258 36.44 -9.04 12.49
C ASN A 258 36.51 -9.74 11.12
N ASN A 259 36.81 -8.98 10.06
CA ASN A 259 36.94 -9.46 8.68
C ASN A 259 35.65 -10.00 8.02
N ASN A 260 34.50 -9.83 8.69
CA ASN A 260 33.18 -10.10 8.15
C ASN A 260 32.38 -8.79 8.05
N LEU A 261 31.59 -8.70 7.00
CA LEU A 261 30.65 -7.63 6.74
C LEU A 261 29.25 -8.11 7.08
N GLU A 262 28.57 -7.39 7.95
CA GLU A 262 27.14 -7.56 8.21
C GLU A 262 26.39 -6.49 7.42
N ILE A 263 25.73 -6.92 6.35
CA ILE A 263 24.99 -6.06 5.44
C ILE A 263 23.50 -6.15 5.78
N HIS A 264 22.91 -5.00 6.08
CA HIS A 264 21.50 -4.87 6.39
C HIS A 264 20.77 -4.42 5.13
N LEU A 265 19.86 -5.26 4.64
CA LEU A 265 19.05 -5.04 3.45
C LEU A 265 17.66 -4.56 3.83
N HIS A 266 17.10 -3.67 3.00
CA HIS A 266 15.75 -3.20 3.12
C HIS A 266 14.86 -3.89 2.08
N TYR A 267 13.82 -4.57 2.57
CA TYR A 267 12.79 -5.19 1.73
C TYR A 267 11.48 -4.38 1.71
N ALA A 268 11.07 -3.91 2.88
CA ALA A 268 9.85 -3.15 3.09
C ALA A 268 9.93 -2.42 4.45
N PRO A 269 9.01 -1.47 4.74
CA PRO A 269 8.94 -0.85 6.07
C PRO A 269 8.94 -1.92 7.17
N SER A 270 9.82 -1.74 8.16
CA SER A 270 10.01 -2.68 9.29
C SER A 270 10.54 -4.08 8.97
N ILE A 271 10.89 -4.40 7.72
CA ILE A 271 11.48 -5.69 7.32
C ILE A 271 12.92 -5.48 6.84
N THR A 272 13.85 -6.06 7.59
CA THR A 272 15.30 -5.97 7.32
C THR A 272 15.87 -7.35 7.06
N GLY A 273 16.60 -7.51 5.96
CA GLY A 273 17.44 -8.69 5.72
C GLY A 273 18.80 -8.52 6.37
N LEU A 274 19.33 -9.56 6.99
CA LEU A 274 20.68 -9.58 7.54
C LEU A 274 21.52 -10.60 6.77
N ALA A 275 22.54 -10.11 6.08
CA ALA A 275 23.51 -10.95 5.36
C ALA A 275 24.89 -10.83 6.02
N LYS A 276 25.47 -11.97 6.39
CA LYS A 276 26.86 -12.05 6.88
C LYS A 276 27.76 -12.53 5.75
N ILE A 277 28.75 -11.71 5.40
CA ILE A 277 29.57 -11.91 4.21
C ILE A 277 31.04 -11.82 4.61
N LYS A 278 31.85 -12.75 4.12
CA LYS A 278 33.30 -12.69 4.31
C LYS A 278 33.90 -11.66 3.36
N SER A 279 34.92 -10.95 3.84
CA SER A 279 35.72 -10.06 2.99
C SER A 279 36.32 -10.84 1.80
N GLY A 280 36.47 -10.19 0.65
CA GLY A 280 37.01 -10.76 -0.59
C GLY A 280 35.98 -11.38 -1.54
N ILE A 281 34.70 -11.48 -1.14
CA ILE A 281 33.63 -12.02 -1.99
C ILE A 281 33.10 -10.90 -2.90
N LYS A 282 32.83 -11.22 -4.17
CA LYS A 282 32.13 -10.32 -5.10
C LYS A 282 30.64 -10.63 -5.11
N LEU A 283 29.83 -9.59 -4.92
CA LEU A 283 28.38 -9.65 -4.78
C LEU A 283 27.68 -9.09 -6.00
N LYS A 284 26.55 -9.70 -6.33
CA LYS A 284 25.69 -9.29 -7.44
C LYS A 284 24.95 -8.00 -7.09
N VAL A 285 25.52 -6.89 -7.55
CA VAL A 285 24.90 -5.56 -7.52
C VAL A 285 24.15 -5.35 -8.83
N LEU A 286 22.89 -4.97 -8.74
CA LEU A 286 22.10 -4.56 -9.89
C LEU A 286 22.46 -3.12 -10.18
N GLU A 287 22.82 -2.80 -11.43
CA GLU A 287 23.19 -1.44 -11.82
C GLU A 287 22.11 -0.45 -11.37
N THR A 288 22.49 0.43 -10.44
CA THR A 288 21.75 1.66 -10.19
C THR A 288 21.83 2.44 -11.49
N LYS A 289 20.74 2.50 -12.27
CA LYS A 289 20.63 3.49 -13.36
C LYS A 289 20.59 4.88 -12.72
N ASN A 290 21.75 5.35 -12.31
CA ASN A 290 21.96 6.66 -11.74
C ASN A 290 22.22 7.63 -12.87
N HIS A 291 21.21 7.84 -13.73
CA HIS A 291 21.12 9.01 -14.57
C HIS A 291 19.66 9.43 -14.69
N LEU A 292 19.29 10.44 -13.88
CA LEU A 292 18.18 11.33 -14.16
C LEU A 292 18.50 12.00 -15.51
N TRP A 293 17.80 11.59 -16.56
CA TRP A 293 18.02 11.98 -17.95
C TRP A 293 17.86 13.49 -18.21
N TRP A 294 17.29 14.25 -17.27
CA TRP A 294 17.13 15.72 -17.35
C TRP A 294 18.23 16.53 -16.66
N LYS A 295 19.28 15.88 -16.11
CA LYS A 295 20.41 16.58 -15.45
C LYS A 295 21.67 16.71 -16.32
N LYS A 296 21.54 16.54 -17.64
CA LYS A 296 22.53 17.00 -18.62
C LYS A 296 21.91 18.16 -19.39
N ASP A 297 22.24 19.36 -18.95
CA ASP A 297 22.75 20.44 -19.80
C ASP A 297 22.89 21.67 -18.91
N ASN A 298 24.14 21.97 -18.53
CA ASN A 298 24.62 23.32 -18.27
C ASN A 298 26.15 23.22 -18.14
N THR A 299 26.80 23.13 -19.30
CA THR A 299 28.17 23.58 -19.47
C THR A 299 28.15 24.72 -20.47
N PRO A 300 28.70 25.90 -20.14
CA PRO A 300 28.64 27.06 -21.00
C PRO A 300 29.53 26.83 -22.22
N LEU A 301 29.03 27.20 -23.40
CA LEU A 301 29.82 27.29 -24.62
C LEU A 301 30.84 28.42 -24.45
N ASN A 302 32.12 28.05 -24.54
CA ASN A 302 33.17 28.95 -25.05
C ASN A 302 33.05 29.05 -26.57
#